data_AF-A0AAJ1TN25-F1
#
_entry.id   AF-A0AAJ1TN25-F1
#
_cell.length_a   1.000
_cell.length_b   1.000
_cell.length_c   1.000
_cell.angle_alpha   90.00
_cell.angle_beta   90.00
_cell.angle_gamma   90.00
#
_symmetry.space_group_name_H-M   'P 1'
#
loop_
_entity.id
_entity.type
_entity.pdbx_description
1 polymer ?
#
loop_
_entity_poly.entity_id
_entity_poly.type
_entity_poly.pdbx_seq_one_letter_code
_entity_poly.pdbx_strand_id
1 'polypeptide(L)'
;MLIGGKWLNRIGALAIIFGMIFFYKYAVDHDWINETMQVCLGYLVAGLFAWMGIRTHKKGLPIFAQGILGTAIAVSYTTSFAAYEFYHLIPTLVGFALMSVVTIGAFWIGFRYSSIAIALLGWFGGFVTPLLIHSDHGSTIGLFSYLGALTIGVLILVYRRPSWWILQSLSFGAVHLMLLIWVSDKPYGEERALHVALACLYGLIFVSFEYLMDRVKKWKIAMM
;
A
#
# COMPACT_ATOMS: atom_id res chain seq x y z
N MET A 1 15.44 -21.17 40.74
CA MET A 1 15.75 -19.74 40.52
C MET A 1 15.32 -19.19 39.14
N LEU A 2 14.32 -19.73 38.44
CA LEU A 2 14.14 -19.43 36.99
C LEU A 2 12.73 -19.05 36.53
N ILE A 3 11.83 -18.65 37.44
CA ILE A 3 10.53 -18.07 37.07
C ILE A 3 10.58 -16.53 37.20
N GLY A 4 11.20 -16.00 38.27
CA GLY A 4 11.35 -14.55 38.48
C GLY A 4 12.11 -13.81 37.36
N GLY A 5 13.22 -14.38 36.86
CA GLY A 5 14.04 -13.72 35.82
C GLY A 5 13.34 -13.57 34.46
N LYS A 6 12.49 -14.53 34.05
CA LYS A 6 11.72 -14.43 32.79
C LYS A 6 10.61 -13.39 32.90
N TRP A 7 9.92 -13.32 34.04
CA TRP A 7 8.87 -12.33 34.29
C TRP A 7 9.45 -10.92 34.47
N LEU A 8 10.54 -10.78 35.22
CA LEU A 8 11.24 -9.51 35.37
C LEU A 8 11.77 -8.98 34.03
N ASN A 9 12.34 -9.85 33.19
CA ASN A 9 12.77 -9.47 31.85
C ASN A 9 11.62 -8.98 30.96
N ARG A 10 10.45 -9.65 31.00
CA ARG A 10 9.26 -9.21 30.25
C ARG A 10 8.72 -7.88 30.76
N ILE A 11 8.65 -7.69 32.08
CA ILE A 11 8.20 -6.44 32.70
C ILE A 11 9.18 -5.31 32.38
N GLY A 12 10.49 -5.56 32.47
CA GLY A 12 11.53 -4.61 32.10
C GLY A 12 11.46 -4.22 30.63
N ALA A 13 11.28 -5.18 29.72
CA ALA A 13 11.10 -4.91 28.29
C ALA A 13 9.85 -4.05 28.02
N LEU A 14 8.72 -4.36 28.67
CA LEU A 14 7.52 -3.55 28.58
C LEU A 14 7.74 -2.13 29.14
N ALA A 15 8.41 -2.00 30.28
CA ALA A 15 8.72 -0.70 30.89
C ALA A 15 9.59 0.16 29.97
N ILE A 16 10.59 -0.42 29.30
CA ILE A 16 11.42 0.28 28.32
C ILE A 16 10.60 0.71 27.10
N ILE A 17 9.72 -0.16 26.58
CA ILE A 17 8.83 0.18 25.46
C ILE A 17 7.93 1.37 25.83
N PHE A 18 7.24 1.30 26.98
CA PHE A 18 6.42 2.41 27.45
C PHE A 18 7.25 3.67 27.69
N GLY A 19 8.43 3.54 28.30
CA GLY A 19 9.36 4.65 28.51
C GLY A 19 9.75 5.35 27.21
N MET A 20 10.05 4.59 26.15
CA MET A 20 10.34 5.16 24.83
C MET A 20 9.14 5.86 24.22
N ILE A 21 7.93 5.28 24.31
CA ILE A 21 6.70 5.90 23.79
C ILE A 21 6.41 7.21 24.53
N PHE A 22 6.45 7.20 25.87
CA PHE A 22 6.23 8.40 26.68
C PHE A 22 7.32 9.45 26.48
N PHE A 23 8.58 9.05 26.35
CA PHE A 23 9.68 9.97 26.06
C PHE A 23 9.52 10.61 24.68
N TYR A 24 9.19 9.82 23.65
CA TYR A 24 8.90 10.35 22.33
C TYR A 24 7.76 11.36 22.39
N LYS A 25 6.64 11.00 23.04
CA LYS A 25 5.51 11.92 23.23
C LYS A 25 5.94 13.19 23.97
N TYR A 26 6.68 13.07 25.07
CA TYR A 26 7.17 14.21 25.84
C TYR A 26 8.06 15.15 25.00
N ALA A 27 8.93 14.57 24.16
CA ALA A 27 9.80 15.32 23.26
C ALA A 27 9.02 16.04 22.16
N VAL A 28 7.92 15.46 21.68
CA VAL A 28 6.99 16.12 20.74
C VAL A 28 6.22 17.23 21.45
N ASP A 29 5.68 16.97 22.64
CA ASP A 29 4.88 17.93 23.43
C ASP A 29 5.69 19.16 23.89
N HIS A 30 7.03 19.07 23.92
CA HIS A 30 7.93 20.18 24.28
C HIS A 30 8.70 20.76 23.07
N ASP A 31 8.25 20.50 21.85
CA ASP A 31 8.86 20.99 20.59
C ASP A 31 10.33 20.58 20.37
N TRP A 32 10.83 19.56 21.07
CA TRP A 32 12.18 19.03 20.83
C TRP A 32 12.27 18.28 19.51
N ILE A 33 11.16 17.66 19.09
CA ILE A 33 11.04 16.95 17.82
C ILE A 33 9.89 17.59 17.02
N ASN A 34 10.24 18.52 16.13
CA ASN A 34 9.29 19.14 15.23
C ASN A 34 8.73 18.13 14.20
N GLU A 35 7.61 18.49 13.58
CA GLU A 35 6.88 17.65 12.63
C GLU A 35 7.75 17.18 11.45
N THR A 36 8.62 18.05 10.93
CA THR A 36 9.56 17.70 9.86
C THR A 36 10.53 16.61 10.29
N MET A 37 11.08 16.70 11.51
CA MET A 37 11.96 15.69 12.08
C MET A 37 11.24 14.36 12.27
N GLN A 38 9.96 14.38 12.68
CA GLN A 38 9.15 13.16 12.80
C GLN A 38 8.98 12.45 11.46
N VAL A 39 8.71 13.21 10.39
CA VAL A 39 8.62 12.66 9.01
C VAL A 39 9.96 12.11 8.55
N CYS A 40 11.06 12.85 8.75
CA CYS A 40 12.41 12.37 8.42
C CYS A 40 12.76 11.08 9.17
N LEU A 41 12.52 11.03 10.48
CA LEU A 41 12.74 9.85 11.30
C LEU A 41 11.86 8.67 10.86
N GLY A 42 10.60 8.92 10.49
CA GLY A 42 9.70 7.90 9.95
C GLY A 42 10.28 7.24 8.69
N TYR A 43 10.76 8.02 7.73
CA TYR A 43 11.40 7.48 6.52
C TYR A 43 12.76 6.83 6.80
N LEU A 44 13.55 7.35 7.75
CA LEU A 44 14.80 6.71 8.17
C LEU A 44 14.54 5.33 8.77
N VAL A 45 13.52 5.20 9.63
CA VAL A 45 13.08 3.93 10.22
C VAL A 45 12.56 2.98 9.13
N ALA A 46 11.75 3.47 8.19
CA ALA A 46 11.29 2.66 7.06
C ALA A 46 12.47 2.15 6.20
N GLY A 47 13.45 3.01 5.91
CA GLY A 47 14.67 2.65 5.19
C GLY A 47 15.52 1.62 5.94
N LEU A 48 15.64 1.75 7.26
CA LEU A 48 16.32 0.78 8.11
C LEU A 48 15.61 -0.57 8.08
N PHE A 49 14.28 -0.61 8.21
CA PHE A 49 13.51 -1.84 8.04
C PHE A 49 13.71 -2.43 6.65
N ALA A 50 13.64 -1.64 5.58
CA ALA A 50 13.89 -2.14 4.23
C ALA A 50 15.28 -2.79 4.12
N TRP A 51 16.33 -2.11 4.60
CA TRP A 51 17.70 -2.63 4.61
C TRP A 51 17.83 -3.92 5.42
N MET A 52 17.25 -3.97 6.63
CA MET A 52 17.25 -5.17 7.48
C MET A 52 16.49 -6.33 6.83
N GLY A 53 15.36 -6.06 6.19
CA GLY A 53 14.57 -7.06 5.47
C GLY A 53 15.37 -7.69 4.33
N ILE A 54 16.02 -6.86 3.50
CA ILE A 54 16.90 -7.33 2.42
C ILE A 54 18.04 -8.18 2.97
N ARG A 55 18.71 -7.71 4.02
CA ARG A 55 19.84 -8.43 4.65
C ARG A 55 19.40 -9.78 5.23
N THR A 56 18.22 -9.82 5.85
CA THR A 56 17.70 -11.03 6.49
C THR A 56 17.24 -12.05 5.45
N HIS A 57 16.71 -11.60 4.31
CA HIS A 57 16.41 -12.48 3.19
C HIS A 57 17.68 -13.18 2.68
N LYS A 58 18.79 -12.42 2.54
CA LYS A 58 20.09 -12.99 2.12
C LYS A 58 20.64 -14.01 3.12
N LYS A 59 20.24 -13.95 4.39
CA LYS A 59 20.61 -14.93 5.43
C LYS A 59 19.74 -16.20 5.42
N GLY A 60 18.83 -16.36 4.46
CA GLY A 60 18.00 -17.56 4.35
C GLY A 60 16.75 -17.56 5.24
N LEU A 61 16.31 -16.39 5.71
CA LEU A 61 15.10 -16.24 6.54
C LEU A 61 13.99 -15.48 5.78
N PRO A 62 13.39 -16.09 4.73
CA PRO A 62 12.51 -15.39 3.80
C PRO A 62 11.22 -14.89 4.47
N ILE A 63 10.58 -15.68 5.33
CA ILE A 63 9.33 -15.30 6.00
C ILE A 63 9.54 -14.07 6.89
N PHE A 64 10.61 -14.08 7.68
CA PHE A 64 10.93 -12.96 8.56
C PHE A 64 11.32 -11.70 7.78
N ALA A 65 12.06 -11.87 6.69
CA ALA A 65 12.38 -10.78 5.77
C ALA A 65 11.14 -10.13 5.16
N GLN A 66 10.16 -10.94 4.74
CA GLN A 66 8.90 -10.43 4.19
C GLN A 66 8.11 -9.63 5.23
N GLY A 67 8.08 -10.08 6.49
CA GLY A 67 7.48 -9.32 7.59
C GLY A 67 8.13 -7.95 7.76
N ILE A 68 9.46 -7.91 7.86
CA ILE A 68 10.20 -6.64 8.00
C ILE A 68 9.99 -5.71 6.79
N LEU A 69 10.02 -6.25 5.57
CA LEU A 69 9.79 -5.47 4.36
C LEU A 69 8.36 -4.92 4.29
N GLY A 70 7.37 -5.71 4.74
CA GLY A 70 5.99 -5.25 4.89
C GLY A 70 5.88 -4.10 5.89
N THR A 71 6.57 -4.19 7.04
CA THR A 71 6.66 -3.10 8.01
C THR A 71 7.29 -1.84 7.41
N ALA A 72 8.36 -1.98 6.62
CA ALA A 72 8.97 -0.84 5.92
C ALA A 72 7.97 -0.11 5.02
N ILE A 73 7.17 -0.86 4.24
CA ILE A 73 6.12 -0.30 3.39
C ILE A 73 5.02 0.39 4.22
N ALA A 74 4.56 -0.25 5.29
CA ALA A 74 3.52 0.31 6.15
C ALA A 74 3.97 1.62 6.79
N VAL A 75 5.18 1.65 7.36
CA VAL A 75 5.76 2.87 7.96
C VAL A 75 5.92 3.98 6.91
N SER A 76 6.38 3.66 5.70
CA SER A 76 6.47 4.63 4.61
C SER A 76 5.10 5.23 4.26
N TYR A 77 4.05 4.41 4.14
CA TYR A 77 2.69 4.92 3.88
C TYR A 77 2.18 5.83 4.99
N THR A 78 2.28 5.39 6.24
CA THR A 78 1.83 6.18 7.40
C THR A 78 2.61 7.49 7.50
N THR A 79 3.91 7.46 7.22
CA THR A 79 4.75 8.67 7.22
C THR A 79 4.37 9.64 6.11
N SER A 80 4.16 9.15 4.87
CA SER A 80 3.68 9.96 3.75
C SER A 80 2.33 10.60 4.06
N PHE A 81 1.40 9.81 4.60
CA PHE A 81 0.05 10.27 4.93
C PHE A 81 0.09 11.31 6.06
N ALA A 82 0.84 11.07 7.13
CA ALA A 82 0.98 12.01 8.23
C ALA A 82 1.61 13.34 7.79
N ALA A 83 2.62 13.30 6.90
CA ALA A 83 3.23 14.50 6.36
C ALA A 83 2.23 15.39 5.59
N TYR A 84 1.26 14.78 4.90
CA TYR A 84 0.23 15.46 4.14
C TYR A 84 -0.97 15.90 5.01
N GLU A 85 -1.59 14.96 5.72
CA GLU A 85 -2.88 15.16 6.37
C GLU A 85 -2.75 15.74 7.78
N PHE A 86 -1.80 15.25 8.58
CA PHE A 86 -1.70 15.65 9.98
C PHE A 86 -0.78 16.86 10.19
N TYR A 87 0.33 16.92 9.44
CA TYR A 87 1.32 17.98 9.59
C TYR A 87 1.25 19.04 8.49
N HIS A 88 0.49 18.80 7.42
CA HIS A 88 0.36 19.73 6.28
C HIS A 88 1.71 20.24 5.73
N LEU A 89 2.77 19.44 5.86
CA LEU A 89 4.13 19.81 5.47
C LEU A 89 4.33 19.78 3.96
N ILE A 90 3.50 19.00 3.26
CA ILE A 90 3.59 18.80 1.82
C ILE A 90 2.24 19.07 1.15
N PRO A 91 2.23 19.64 -0.08
CA PRO A 91 1.00 19.82 -0.83
C PRO A 91 0.37 18.48 -1.22
N THR A 92 -0.94 18.49 -1.45
CA THR A 92 -1.77 17.34 -1.85
C THR A 92 -1.16 16.52 -2.99
N LEU A 93 -0.68 17.18 -4.04
CA LEU A 93 -0.06 16.50 -5.19
C LEU A 93 1.22 15.75 -4.81
N VAL A 94 2.03 16.30 -3.91
CA VAL A 94 3.27 15.68 -3.43
C VAL A 94 2.96 14.49 -2.53
N GLY A 95 1.97 14.63 -1.62
CA GLY A 95 1.49 13.52 -0.80
C GLY A 95 0.98 12.34 -1.65
N PHE A 96 0.16 12.65 -2.65
CA PHE A 96 -0.37 11.66 -3.59
C PHE A 96 0.74 10.97 -4.39
N ALA A 97 1.71 11.74 -4.89
CA ALA A 97 2.86 11.21 -5.62
C ALA A 97 3.73 10.30 -4.73
N LEU A 98 4.01 10.71 -3.49
CA LEU A 98 4.80 9.91 -2.54
C LEU A 98 4.10 8.59 -2.20
N MET A 99 2.81 8.60 -1.88
CA MET A 99 2.05 7.38 -1.60
C MET A 99 1.98 6.47 -2.84
N SER A 100 1.90 7.04 -4.04
CA SER A 100 1.99 6.30 -5.30
C SER A 100 3.36 5.63 -5.49
N VAL A 101 4.45 6.34 -5.18
CA VAL A 101 5.81 5.77 -5.21
C VAL A 101 5.95 4.62 -4.20
N VAL A 102 5.40 4.77 -2.99
CA VAL A 102 5.38 3.69 -1.99
C VAL A 102 4.59 2.48 -2.52
N THR A 103 3.47 2.70 -3.20
CA THR A 103 2.67 1.64 -3.86
C THR A 103 3.51 0.85 -4.86
N ILE A 104 4.20 1.55 -5.75
CA ILE A 104 5.08 0.95 -6.78
C ILE A 104 6.21 0.17 -6.10
N GLY A 105 6.82 0.75 -5.07
CA GLY A 105 7.85 0.09 -4.25
C GLY A 105 7.34 -1.20 -3.60
N ALA A 106 6.10 -1.19 -3.07
CA ALA A 106 5.47 -2.36 -2.46
C ALA A 106 5.23 -3.48 -3.48
N PHE A 107 4.72 -3.17 -4.68
CA PHE A 107 4.57 -4.17 -5.74
C PHE A 107 5.91 -4.71 -6.22
N TRP A 108 6.92 -3.85 -6.36
CA TRP A 108 8.26 -4.27 -6.76
C TRP A 108 8.91 -5.20 -5.72
N ILE A 109 8.84 -4.84 -4.44
CA ILE A 109 9.35 -5.65 -3.32
C ILE A 109 8.55 -6.96 -3.21
N GLY A 110 7.21 -6.89 -3.25
CA GLY A 110 6.34 -8.06 -3.22
C GLY A 110 6.67 -9.04 -4.34
N PHE A 111 6.88 -8.55 -5.56
CA PHE A 111 7.31 -9.37 -6.69
C PHE A 111 8.71 -9.97 -6.48
N ARG A 112 9.69 -9.15 -6.08
CA ARG A 112 11.09 -9.53 -5.93
C ARG A 112 11.31 -10.57 -4.85
N TYR A 113 10.53 -10.52 -3.78
CA TYR A 113 10.62 -11.41 -2.63
C TYR A 113 9.48 -12.45 -2.59
N SER A 114 8.72 -12.58 -3.67
CA SER A 114 7.60 -13.53 -3.82
C SER A 114 6.61 -13.49 -2.65
N SER A 115 6.30 -12.29 -2.16
CA SER A 115 5.40 -12.08 -1.02
C SER A 115 4.09 -11.47 -1.48
N ILE A 116 3.03 -12.29 -1.48
CA ILE A 116 1.68 -11.82 -1.75
C ILE A 116 1.19 -10.84 -0.66
N ALA A 117 1.66 -11.00 0.59
CA ALA A 117 1.28 -10.10 1.68
C ALA A 117 1.76 -8.66 1.44
N ILE A 118 3.00 -8.47 0.99
CA ILE A 118 3.53 -7.14 0.65
C ILE A 118 2.79 -6.56 -0.57
N ALA A 119 2.48 -7.39 -1.57
CA ALA A 119 1.70 -6.96 -2.71
C ALA A 119 0.28 -6.53 -2.31
N LEU A 120 -0.37 -7.26 -1.38
CA LEU A 120 -1.67 -6.88 -0.83
C LEU A 120 -1.60 -5.59 -0.01
N LEU A 121 -0.52 -5.34 0.72
CA LEU A 121 -0.30 -4.05 1.40
C LEU A 121 -0.18 -2.90 0.39
N GLY A 122 0.58 -3.09 -0.69
CA GLY A 122 0.65 -2.11 -1.78
C GLY A 122 -0.69 -1.90 -2.46
N TRP A 123 -1.44 -2.98 -2.69
CA TRP A 123 -2.79 -2.92 -3.26
C TRP A 123 -3.73 -2.11 -2.36
N PHE A 124 -3.74 -2.42 -1.06
CA PHE A 124 -4.57 -1.73 -0.08
C PHE A 124 -4.21 -0.24 -0.02
N GLY A 125 -2.93 0.08 0.14
CA GLY A 125 -2.47 1.45 0.17
C GLY A 125 -2.79 2.21 -1.11
N GLY A 126 -2.60 1.60 -2.29
CA GLY A 126 -2.90 2.22 -3.59
C GLY A 126 -4.38 2.54 -3.76
N PHE A 127 -5.28 1.60 -3.49
CA PHE A 127 -6.71 1.82 -3.64
C PHE A 127 -7.30 2.75 -2.56
N VAL A 128 -6.70 2.79 -1.36
CA VAL A 128 -7.13 3.67 -0.27
C VAL A 128 -6.57 5.10 -0.42
N THR A 129 -5.43 5.29 -1.10
CA THR A 129 -4.78 6.61 -1.23
C THR A 129 -5.72 7.72 -1.74
N PRO A 130 -6.50 7.53 -2.81
CA PRO A 130 -7.41 8.58 -3.30
C PRO A 130 -8.60 8.86 -2.37
N LEU A 131 -8.95 7.93 -1.48
CA LEU A 131 -9.99 8.16 -0.45
C LEU A 131 -9.45 8.96 0.73
N LEU A 132 -8.15 8.82 1.02
CA LEU A 132 -7.47 9.57 2.07
C LEU A 132 -7.17 11.00 1.63
N ILE A 133 -6.77 11.18 0.38
CA ILE A 133 -6.37 12.47 -0.16
C ILE A 133 -7.59 13.14 -0.80
N HIS A 134 -8.28 13.94 0.01
CA HIS A 134 -9.39 14.77 -0.46
C HIS A 134 -8.86 15.86 -1.40
N SER A 135 -9.47 15.98 -2.57
CA SER A 135 -9.22 17.09 -3.50
C SER A 135 -10.52 17.85 -3.72
N ASP A 136 -10.55 19.12 -3.36
CA ASP A 136 -11.73 20.01 -3.48
C ASP A 136 -12.24 20.11 -4.94
N HIS A 137 -11.38 19.81 -5.92
CA HIS A 137 -11.69 19.72 -7.34
C HIS A 137 -11.20 18.39 -7.96
N GLY A 138 -11.53 17.26 -7.34
CA GLY A 138 -11.19 15.95 -7.88
C GLY A 138 -11.74 15.77 -9.31
N SER A 139 -10.84 15.65 -10.28
CA SER A 139 -11.19 15.34 -11.67
C SER A 139 -11.55 13.85 -11.80
N THR A 140 -12.74 13.55 -12.34
CA THR A 140 -13.16 12.18 -12.69
C THR A 140 -12.06 11.50 -13.52
N ILE A 141 -11.55 12.18 -14.54
CA ILE A 141 -10.49 11.65 -15.42
C ILE A 141 -9.20 11.39 -14.64
N GLY A 142 -8.81 12.29 -13.73
CA GLY A 142 -7.59 12.11 -12.92
C GLY A 142 -7.64 10.88 -12.02
N LEU A 143 -8.72 10.74 -11.25
CA LEU A 143 -8.92 9.60 -10.34
C LEU A 143 -8.93 8.28 -11.11
N PHE A 144 -9.74 8.18 -12.16
CA PHE A 144 -9.83 6.94 -12.92
C PHE A 144 -8.58 6.69 -13.79
N SER A 145 -7.81 7.71 -14.17
CA SER A 145 -6.50 7.46 -14.80
C SER A 145 -5.50 6.83 -13.82
N TYR A 146 -5.48 7.30 -12.57
CA TYR A 146 -4.69 6.71 -11.51
C TYR A 146 -5.11 5.25 -11.23
N LEU A 147 -6.41 5.00 -11.06
CA LEU A 147 -6.91 3.63 -10.85
C LEU A 147 -6.60 2.72 -12.02
N GLY A 148 -6.56 3.26 -13.24
CA GLY A 148 -6.18 2.54 -14.45
C GLY A 148 -4.72 2.12 -14.40
N ALA A 149 -3.81 3.04 -14.07
CA ALA A 149 -2.40 2.74 -13.88
C ALA A 149 -2.17 1.70 -12.77
N LEU A 150 -2.88 1.84 -11.64
CA LEU A 150 -2.81 0.89 -10.53
C LEU A 150 -3.31 -0.50 -10.95
N THR A 151 -4.44 -0.56 -11.66
CA THR A 151 -5.03 -1.79 -12.19
C THR A 151 -4.07 -2.49 -13.15
N ILE A 152 -3.48 -1.75 -14.10
CA ILE A 152 -2.48 -2.30 -15.03
C ILE A 152 -1.29 -2.88 -14.25
N GLY A 153 -0.79 -2.17 -13.24
CA GLY A 153 0.29 -2.65 -12.37
C GLY A 153 -0.05 -3.98 -11.68
N VAL A 154 -1.27 -4.10 -11.14
CA VAL A 154 -1.75 -5.33 -10.51
C VAL A 154 -1.91 -6.46 -11.54
N LEU A 155 -2.49 -6.20 -12.71
CA LEU A 155 -2.67 -7.21 -13.75
C LEU A 155 -1.34 -7.72 -14.30
N ILE A 156 -0.34 -6.85 -14.47
CA ILE A 156 1.03 -7.27 -14.82
C ILE A 156 1.59 -8.20 -13.74
N LEU A 157 1.36 -7.88 -12.46
CA LEU A 157 1.83 -8.70 -11.35
C LEU A 157 1.19 -10.09 -11.35
N VAL A 158 -0.13 -10.17 -11.56
CA VAL A 158 -0.89 -11.42 -11.66
C VAL A 158 -0.48 -12.22 -12.90
N TYR A 159 -0.22 -11.58 -14.03
CA TYR A 159 0.28 -12.24 -15.23
C TYR A 159 1.63 -12.94 -14.98
N ARG A 160 2.54 -12.27 -14.25
CA ARG A 160 3.84 -12.83 -13.87
C ARG A 160 3.74 -13.86 -12.74
N ARG A 161 2.71 -13.79 -11.90
CA ARG A 161 2.44 -14.70 -10.77
C ARG A 161 0.98 -15.16 -10.78
N PRO A 162 0.61 -16.14 -11.64
CA PRO A 162 -0.78 -16.55 -11.83
C PRO A 162 -1.48 -17.08 -10.57
N SER A 163 -0.72 -17.54 -9.56
CA SER A 163 -1.27 -17.98 -8.28
C SER A 163 -1.85 -16.83 -7.43
N TRP A 164 -1.57 -15.56 -7.78
CA TRP A 164 -2.02 -14.38 -7.04
C TRP A 164 -3.33 -13.81 -7.58
N TRP A 165 -4.21 -14.68 -8.10
CA TRP A 165 -5.52 -14.33 -8.66
C TRP A 165 -6.39 -13.48 -7.73
N ILE A 166 -6.22 -13.60 -6.41
CA ILE A 166 -6.94 -12.78 -5.42
C ILE A 166 -6.73 -11.28 -5.63
N LEU A 167 -5.55 -10.84 -6.09
CA LEU A 167 -5.29 -9.43 -6.38
C LEU A 167 -6.13 -8.91 -7.55
N GLN A 168 -6.41 -9.75 -8.54
CA GLN A 168 -7.29 -9.42 -9.66
C GLN A 168 -8.72 -9.24 -9.16
N SER A 169 -9.26 -10.21 -8.40
CA SER A 169 -10.63 -10.16 -7.88
C SER A 169 -10.85 -8.97 -6.96
N LEU A 170 -9.88 -8.69 -6.07
CA LEU A 170 -9.93 -7.53 -5.20
C LEU A 170 -9.89 -6.23 -5.99
N SER A 171 -9.01 -6.11 -6.99
CA SER A 171 -8.93 -4.90 -7.83
C SER A 171 -10.21 -4.65 -8.62
N PHE A 172 -10.83 -5.71 -9.16
CA PHE A 172 -12.13 -5.61 -9.81
C PHE A 172 -13.17 -5.02 -8.85
N GLY A 173 -13.28 -5.59 -7.64
CA GLY A 173 -14.20 -5.07 -6.62
C GLY A 173 -13.90 -3.62 -6.22
N ALA A 174 -12.64 -3.28 -5.98
CA ALA A 174 -12.26 -1.95 -5.52
C ALA A 174 -12.51 -0.85 -6.55
N VAL A 175 -12.16 -1.07 -7.83
CA VAL A 175 -12.42 -0.06 -8.88
C VAL A 175 -13.91 0.21 -9.03
N HIS A 176 -14.74 -0.85 -9.06
CA HIS A 176 -16.19 -0.69 -9.19
C HIS A 176 -16.81 -0.08 -7.94
N LEU A 177 -16.32 -0.43 -6.75
CA LEU A 177 -16.76 0.20 -5.50
C LEU A 177 -16.42 1.69 -5.47
N MET A 178 -15.20 2.08 -5.87
CA MET A 178 -14.82 3.49 -5.98
C MET A 178 -15.67 4.22 -7.01
N LEU A 179 -16.03 3.57 -8.11
CA LEU A 179 -16.94 4.15 -9.10
C LEU A 179 -18.34 4.37 -8.56
N LEU A 180 -18.87 3.44 -7.75
CA LEU A 180 -20.15 3.61 -7.08
C LEU A 180 -20.13 4.78 -6.09
N ILE A 181 -19.08 4.88 -5.27
CA ILE A 181 -18.89 5.99 -4.32
C ILE A 181 -18.80 7.33 -5.07
N TRP A 182 -18.00 7.39 -6.15
CA TRP A 182 -17.83 8.61 -6.93
C TRP A 182 -19.13 9.10 -7.58
N VAL A 183 -19.95 8.16 -8.08
CA VAL A 183 -21.24 8.47 -8.69
C VAL A 183 -22.28 8.91 -7.65
N SER A 184 -22.25 8.37 -6.43
CA SER A 184 -23.20 8.77 -5.38
C SER A 184 -22.96 10.19 -4.86
N ASP A 185 -21.74 10.70 -4.93
CA ASP A 185 -21.37 12.02 -4.43
C ASP A 185 -21.68 13.17 -5.41
N LYS A 186 -21.95 12.87 -6.69
CA LYS A 186 -22.21 13.89 -7.72
C LYS A 186 -23.71 14.05 -8.02
N PRO A 187 -24.22 15.28 -8.23
CA PRO A 187 -25.61 15.51 -8.61
C PRO A 187 -25.98 14.74 -9.88
N TYR A 188 -27.16 14.11 -9.87
CA TYR A 188 -27.66 13.32 -10.99
C TYR A 188 -27.74 14.13 -12.31
N GLY A 189 -26.90 13.81 -13.29
CA GLY A 189 -27.13 14.22 -14.69
C GLY A 189 -25.88 14.59 -15.47
N GLU A 190 -24.91 15.24 -14.84
CA GLU A 190 -23.64 15.58 -15.50
C GLU A 190 -22.71 14.36 -15.47
N GLU A 191 -22.22 13.92 -16.63
CA GLU A 191 -21.27 12.80 -16.79
C GLU A 191 -21.79 11.35 -16.61
N ARG A 192 -23.10 11.08 -16.49
CA ARG A 192 -23.61 9.69 -16.38
C ARG A 192 -23.07 8.73 -17.46
N ALA A 193 -23.02 9.19 -18.70
CA ALA A 193 -22.49 8.40 -19.81
C ALA A 193 -21.00 8.05 -19.63
N LEU A 194 -20.21 8.98 -19.09
CA LEU A 194 -18.79 8.77 -18.80
C LEU A 194 -18.62 7.72 -17.69
N HIS A 195 -19.40 7.80 -16.61
CA HIS A 195 -19.33 6.83 -15.52
C HIS A 195 -19.69 5.41 -15.98
N VAL A 196 -20.74 5.27 -16.80
CA VAL A 196 -21.12 3.98 -17.40
C VAL A 196 -20.01 3.49 -18.34
N ALA A 197 -19.46 4.37 -19.19
CA ALA A 197 -18.35 4.03 -20.07
C ALA A 197 -17.12 3.55 -19.30
N LEU A 198 -16.78 4.19 -18.17
CA LEU A 198 -15.68 3.78 -17.30
C LEU A 198 -15.96 2.42 -16.64
N ALA A 199 -17.18 2.19 -16.12
CA ALA A 199 -17.55 0.89 -15.56
C ALA A 199 -17.43 -0.23 -16.60
N CYS A 200 -17.96 -0.01 -17.81
CA CYS A 200 -17.81 -0.95 -18.92
C CYS A 200 -16.35 -1.16 -19.31
N LEU A 201 -15.56 -0.08 -19.39
CA LEU A 201 -14.14 -0.14 -19.73
C LEU A 201 -13.37 -1.02 -18.75
N TYR A 202 -13.51 -0.77 -17.44
CA TYR A 202 -12.84 -1.58 -16.41
C TYR A 202 -13.33 -3.02 -16.42
N GLY A 203 -14.65 -3.24 -16.53
CA GLY A 203 -15.21 -4.59 -16.67
C GLY A 203 -14.60 -5.35 -17.85
N LEU A 204 -14.51 -4.71 -19.02
CA LEU A 204 -13.90 -5.29 -20.22
C LEU A 204 -12.42 -5.58 -20.03
N ILE A 205 -11.65 -4.71 -19.35
CA ILE A 205 -10.23 -4.96 -19.05
C ILE A 205 -10.07 -6.24 -18.23
N PHE A 206 -10.84 -6.41 -17.16
CA PHE A 206 -10.75 -7.59 -16.30
C PHE A 206 -11.20 -8.88 -17.01
N VAL A 207 -12.32 -8.84 -17.74
CA VAL A 207 -12.81 -10.00 -18.52
C VAL A 207 -11.81 -10.39 -19.61
N SER A 208 -11.27 -9.42 -20.34
CA SER A 208 -10.27 -9.66 -21.38
C SER A 208 -9.00 -10.29 -20.81
N PHE A 209 -8.57 -9.81 -19.63
CA PHE A 209 -7.42 -10.36 -18.92
C PHE A 209 -7.66 -11.81 -18.46
N GLU A 210 -8.83 -12.11 -17.89
CA GLU A 210 -9.19 -13.46 -17.47
C GLU A 210 -9.19 -14.43 -18.66
N TYR A 211 -9.79 -14.03 -19.79
CA TYR A 211 -9.77 -14.78 -21.02
C TYR A 211 -8.34 -15.07 -21.53
N LEU A 212 -7.46 -14.05 -21.49
CA LEU A 212 -6.05 -14.20 -21.85
C LEU A 212 -5.34 -15.21 -20.94
N MET A 213 -5.55 -15.13 -19.63
CA MET A 213 -4.93 -16.03 -18.66
C MET A 213 -5.35 -17.49 -18.86
N ASP A 214 -6.61 -17.74 -19.18
CA ASP A 214 -7.11 -19.08 -19.47
C ASP A 214 -6.55 -19.67 -20.78
N ARG A 215 -6.38 -18.83 -21.81
CA ARG A 215 -5.67 -19.22 -23.04
C ARG A 215 -4.22 -19.62 -22.72
N VAL A 216 -3.51 -18.82 -21.94
CA VAL A 216 -2.11 -19.10 -21.55
C VAL A 216 -2.00 -20.41 -20.75
N LYS A 217 -2.92 -20.68 -19.83
CA LYS A 217 -2.96 -21.95 -19.08
C LYS A 217 -3.16 -23.15 -20.01
N LYS A 218 -4.15 -23.09 -20.91
CA LYS A 218 -4.46 -24.17 -21.87
C LYS A 218 -3.28 -24.48 -22.80
N TRP A 219 -2.59 -23.45 -23.30
CA TRP A 219 -1.39 -23.62 -24.14
C TRP A 219 -0.24 -24.33 -23.42
N LYS A 220 -0.01 -24.03 -22.14
CA LYS A 220 1.04 -24.70 -21.36
C LYS A 220 0.73 -26.18 -21.14
N ILE A 221 -0.53 -26.53 -20.91
CA ILE A 221 -0.96 -27.93 -20.73
C ILE A 221 -0.81 -28.72 -22.03
N ALA A 222 -1.10 -28.13 -23.19
CA ALA A 222 -1.00 -28.80 -24.48
C ALA A 222 0.44 -29.07 -24.95
N MET A 223 1.45 -28.46 -24.34
CA MET A 223 2.88 -28.64 -24.67
C MET A 223 3.63 -29.53 -23.67
N MET A 224 2.93 -30.09 -22.66
CA MET A 224 3.47 -31.07 -21.71
C MET A 224 3.01 -32.47 -22.09
#